data_AF-A0A9P8IXK7-F1
#
_entry.id   AF-A0A9P8IXK7-F1
#
_cell.length_a   1.000
_cell.length_b   1.000
_cell.length_c   1.000
_cell.angle_alpha   90.00
_cell.angle_beta   90.00
_cell.angle_gamma   90.00
#
_symmetry.space_group_name_H-M   'P 1'
#
loop_
_entity.id
_entity.type
_entity.pdbx_description
1 polymer ?
#
loop_
_entity_poly.entity_id
_entity_poly.type
_entity_poly.pdbx_seq_one_letter_code
_entity_poly.pdbx_strand_id
1 'polypeptide(L)'
;MDAERALPEKRNPLVEEKHTPQIEILVERRRLGQTELTVKAGQIGTSNATKPSNLGMFDYVHLRVPLPKDLQGSGIFAPSRRNQSYPEAYFLM
;
A
#
# COMPACT_ATOMS: atom_id res chain seq x y z
N MET A 1 -13.26 -21.66 10.71
CA MET A 1 -12.01 -21.67 11.49
C MET A 1 -11.13 -20.61 10.86
N ASP A 2 -11.14 -19.41 11.43
CA ASP A 2 -10.20 -18.37 11.02
C ASP A 2 -8.81 -18.90 11.36
N ALA A 3 -8.04 -19.26 10.32
CA ALA A 3 -6.63 -19.58 10.50
C ALA A 3 -5.99 -18.39 11.21
N GLU A 4 -5.42 -18.60 12.38
CA GLU A 4 -4.71 -17.58 13.14
C GLU A 4 -3.54 -17.08 12.28
N ARG A 5 -3.76 -15.97 11.58
CA ARG A 5 -2.77 -15.42 10.65
C ARG A 5 -1.70 -14.75 11.49
N ALA A 6 -0.54 -15.40 11.59
CA ALA A 6 0.63 -14.77 12.19
C ALA A 6 1.09 -13.61 11.32
N LEU A 7 1.35 -12.46 11.94
CA LEU A 7 2.03 -11.36 11.26
C LEU A 7 3.49 -11.75 10.97
N PRO A 8 4.10 -11.18 9.91
CA PRO A 8 5.53 -11.35 9.68
C PRO A 8 6.34 -10.88 10.90
N GLU A 9 7.38 -11.63 11.25
CA GLU A 9 8.27 -11.29 12.37
C GLU A 9 9.03 -9.98 12.13
N LYS A 10 9.45 -9.73 10.88
CA LYS A 10 10.25 -8.57 10.50
C LYS A 10 9.36 -7.39 10.14
N ARG A 11 9.53 -6.27 10.85
CA ARG A 11 8.86 -4.98 10.58
C ARG A 11 9.81 -4.01 9.88
N ASN A 12 9.25 -2.95 9.27
CA ASN A 12 10.05 -1.87 8.71
C ASN A 12 10.60 -0.99 9.85
N PRO A 13 11.92 -0.99 10.11
CA PRO A 13 12.50 -0.22 11.22
C PRO A 13 12.38 1.29 11.03
N LEU A 14 12.15 1.77 9.80
CA LEU A 14 12.03 3.21 9.50
C LEU A 14 10.66 3.79 9.88
N VAL A 15 9.72 2.95 10.34
CA VAL A 15 8.38 3.36 10.82
C VAL A 15 8.29 3.28 12.35
N GLU A 16 9.41 3.01 13.03
CA GLU A 16 9.46 3.10 14.49
C GLU A 16 9.21 4.55 14.94
N GLU A 17 8.66 4.72 16.14
CA GLU A 17 8.25 6.03 16.68
C GLU A 17 9.38 7.06 16.66
N LYS A 18 10.61 6.64 16.97
CA LYS A 18 11.81 7.49 16.91
C LYS A 18 12.12 8.09 15.53
N HIS A 19 11.67 7.45 14.46
CA HIS A 19 11.92 7.87 13.06
C HIS A 19 10.68 8.49 12.41
N THR A 20 9.52 8.33 13.05
CA THR A 20 8.23 8.74 12.49
C THR A 20 7.94 10.18 12.92
N PRO A 21 7.66 11.09 11.97
CA PRO A 21 7.24 12.45 12.30
C PRO A 21 5.96 12.46 13.13
N GLN A 22 5.73 13.58 13.84
CA GLN A 22 4.47 13.81 14.54
C GLN A 22 3.27 13.77 13.58
N ILE A 23 2.10 13.42 14.13
CA ILE A 23 0.88 13.19 13.35
C ILE A 23 0.47 14.40 12.51
N GLU A 24 0.67 15.62 13.02
CA GLU A 24 0.37 16.87 12.34
C GLU A 24 1.21 17.01 11.05
N ILE A 25 2.50 16.67 11.13
CA ILE A 25 3.42 16.69 9.99
C ILE A 25 3.05 15.59 9.00
N LEU A 26 2.66 14.39 9.47
CA LEU A 26 2.19 13.32 8.59
C LEU A 26 0.93 13.76 7.84
N VAL A 27 -0.01 14.42 8.51
CA VAL A 27 -1.21 14.98 7.90
C VAL A 27 -0.87 15.98 6.79
N GLU A 28 0.11 16.85 6.99
CA GLU A 28 0.57 17.79 5.95
C GLU A 28 1.27 17.10 4.77
N ARG A 29 1.99 16.00 5.03
CA ARG A 29 2.70 15.22 3.99
C ARG A 29 1.79 14.33 3.17
N ARG A 30 0.55 14.10 3.61
CA ARG A 30 -0.40 13.26 2.88
C ARG A 30 -0.66 13.84 1.49
N ARG A 31 -0.86 12.95 0.52
CA ARG A 31 -1.22 13.32 -0.84
C ARG A 31 -2.63 12.85 -1.12
N LEU A 32 -3.44 13.74 -1.67
CA LEU A 32 -4.78 13.40 -2.16
C LEU A 32 -4.63 12.88 -3.59
N GLY A 33 -5.24 11.74 -3.85
CA GLY A 33 -5.34 11.14 -5.16
C GLY A 33 -6.80 10.91 -5.52
N GLN A 34 -7.08 10.89 -6.81
CA GLN A 34 -8.37 10.49 -7.35
C GLN A 34 -8.11 9.48 -8.46
N THR A 35 -8.91 8.42 -8.52
CA THR A 35 -8.84 7.43 -9.60
C THR A 35 -10.24 7.06 -10.04
N GLU A 36 -10.43 6.81 -11.33
CA GLU A 36 -11.69 6.29 -11.84
C GLU A 36 -11.68 4.75 -11.73
N LEU A 37 -12.54 4.22 -10.87
CA LEU A 37 -12.74 2.78 -10.73
C LEU A 37 -13.67 2.28 -11.84
N THR A 38 -13.08 1.58 -12.79
CA THR A 38 -13.80 0.95 -13.90
C THR A 38 -13.58 -0.56 -13.90
N VAL A 39 -14.57 -1.30 -14.35
CA VAL A 39 -14.52 -2.76 -14.46
C VAL A 39 -15.07 -3.19 -15.81
N LYS A 40 -14.60 -4.33 -16.32
CA LYS A 40 -15.10 -4.87 -17.59
C LYS A 40 -16.61 -5.14 -17.48
N ALA A 41 -17.37 -4.83 -18.52
CA ALA A 41 -18.83 -4.90 -18.51
C ALA A 41 -19.39 -6.24 -18.00
N GLY A 42 -18.78 -7.38 -18.39
CA GLY A 42 -19.21 -8.71 -17.95
C GLY A 42 -18.88 -9.06 -16.49
N GLN A 43 -18.20 -8.18 -15.74
CA GLN A 43 -17.86 -8.39 -14.33
C GLN A 43 -18.61 -7.45 -13.38
N ILE A 44 -19.47 -6.56 -13.89
CA ILE A 44 -20.28 -5.68 -13.05
C ILE A 44 -21.24 -6.53 -12.21
N GLY A 45 -21.24 -6.32 -10.89
CA GLY A 45 -22.13 -7.01 -9.95
C GLY A 45 -21.73 -8.44 -9.56
N THR A 46 -20.62 -8.98 -10.07
CA THR A 46 -20.14 -10.33 -9.69
C THR A 46 -19.55 -10.40 -8.29
N SER A 47 -19.13 -9.26 -7.73
CA SER A 47 -18.59 -9.16 -6.38
C SER A 47 -19.01 -7.84 -5.73
N ASN A 48 -18.77 -7.71 -4.42
CA ASN A 48 -19.05 -6.46 -3.72
C ASN A 48 -18.26 -5.27 -4.31
N ALA A 49 -17.02 -5.49 -4.74
CA ALA A 49 -16.17 -4.44 -5.31
C ALA A 49 -16.64 -3.99 -6.71
N THR A 50 -17.34 -4.85 -7.45
CA THR A 50 -17.79 -4.55 -8.82
C THR A 50 -19.24 -4.06 -8.91
N LYS A 51 -19.86 -3.73 -7.77
CA LYS A 51 -21.20 -3.12 -7.75
C LYS A 51 -21.17 -1.75 -8.43
N PRO A 52 -22.18 -1.37 -9.23
CA PRO A 52 -22.23 -0.05 -9.88
C PRO A 52 -22.05 1.13 -8.92
N SER A 53 -22.56 1.03 -7.70
CA SER A 53 -22.43 2.06 -6.66
C SER A 53 -20.99 2.29 -6.17
N ASN A 54 -20.09 1.32 -6.42
CA ASN A 54 -18.70 1.34 -5.99
C ASN A 54 -17.75 1.68 -7.16
N LEU A 55 -18.30 1.97 -8.34
CA LEU A 55 -17.56 2.39 -9.53
C LEU A 55 -17.62 3.92 -9.68
N GLY A 56 -16.76 4.46 -10.55
CA GLY A 56 -16.64 5.90 -10.79
C GLY A 56 -15.47 6.52 -10.05
N MET A 57 -15.54 7.82 -9.78
CA MET A 57 -14.43 8.54 -9.13
C MET A 57 -14.27 8.13 -7.67
N PHE A 58 -13.06 7.70 -7.33
CA PHE A 58 -12.66 7.31 -5.99
C PHE A 58 -11.53 8.21 -5.50
N ASP A 59 -11.83 8.98 -4.46
CA ASP A 59 -10.87 9.82 -3.78
C ASP A 59 -10.17 9.03 -2.67
N TYR A 60 -8.86 9.16 -2.61
CA TYR A 60 -8.04 8.50 -1.61
C TYR A 60 -6.90 9.39 -1.14
N VAL A 61 -6.31 9.00 -0.02
CA VAL A 61 -5.16 9.66 0.55
C VAL A 61 -4.05 8.65 0.65
N HIS A 62 -2.81 9.06 0.37
CA HIS A 62 -1.67 8.21 0.65
C HIS A 62 -0.52 8.95 1.32
N LEU A 63 0.28 8.18 2.06
CA LEU A 63 1.54 8.60 2.63
C LEU A 63 2.69 7.79 2.05
N ARG A 64 3.73 8.48 1.59
CA ARG A 64 4.98 7.85 1.13
C ARG A 64 5.82 7.46 2.35
N VAL A 65 6.13 6.19 2.49
CA VAL A 65 6.91 5.63 3.60
C VAL A 65 8.21 5.06 3.06
N PRO A 66 9.37 5.40 3.66
CA PRO A 66 10.66 4.91 3.19
C PRO A 66 10.84 3.41 3.45
N LEU A 67 11.61 2.76 2.59
CA LEU A 67 12.02 1.37 2.74
C LEU A 67 13.52 1.28 3.04
N PRO A 68 13.95 0.26 3.82
CA PRO A 68 15.36 -0.09 3.92
C PRO A 68 15.95 -0.44 2.55
N LYS A 69 17.23 -0.13 2.36
CA LYS A 69 17.95 -0.45 1.12
C LYS A 69 18.02 -1.95 0.83
N ASP A 70 18.04 -2.76 1.89
CA ASP A 70 18.03 -4.22 1.81
C ASP A 70 16.68 -4.77 2.23
N LEU A 71 15.96 -5.32 1.25
CA LEU A 71 14.67 -6.00 1.45
C LEU A 71 14.78 -7.52 1.24
N GLN A 72 15.97 -8.10 1.40
CA GLN A 72 16.11 -9.56 1.41
C GLN A 72 15.18 -10.20 2.44
N GLY A 73 14.49 -11.27 2.00
CA GLY A 73 13.45 -11.96 2.77
C GLY A 73 12.09 -11.28 2.77
N SER A 74 11.91 -10.15 2.05
CA SER A 74 10.59 -9.56 1.86
C SER A 74 9.72 -10.44 0.98
N GLY A 75 8.55 -10.81 1.48
CA GLY A 75 7.55 -11.54 0.68
C GLY A 75 6.80 -10.67 -0.34
N ILE A 76 6.97 -9.34 -0.29
CA ILE A 76 6.25 -8.37 -1.13
C ILE A 76 7.19 -7.76 -2.18
N PHE A 77 8.40 -7.42 -1.78
CA PHE A 77 9.38 -6.76 -2.64
C PHE A 77 10.47 -7.75 -3.02
N ALA A 78 10.25 -8.48 -4.12
CA ALA A 78 11.29 -9.30 -4.74
C ALA A 78 12.02 -8.48 -5.82
N PRO A 79 13.34 -8.62 -5.98
CA PRO A 79 14.04 -8.06 -7.13
C PRO A 79 13.59 -8.86 -8.37
N SER A 80 12.68 -8.30 -9.15
CA SER A 80 12.05 -9.01 -10.29
C SER A 80 13.05 -9.42 -11.38
N ARG A 81 14.28 -8.88 -11.38
CA ARG A 81 15.38 -9.22 -12.30
C ARG A 81 16.73 -9.07 -11.59
N ARG A 82 17.74 -9.81 -12.08
CA ARG A 82 19.11 -9.94 -11.52
C ARG A 82 19.87 -8.61 -11.28
N ASN A 83 19.38 -7.48 -11.80
CA ASN A 83 19.97 -6.13 -11.67
C ASN A 83 18.97 -5.03 -11.25
N GLN A 84 17.79 -5.38 -10.73
CA GLN A 84 16.80 -4.37 -10.31
C GLN A 84 17.00 -4.03 -8.82
N SER A 85 17.20 -2.75 -8.52
CA SER A 85 17.26 -2.26 -7.13
C SER A 85 15.89 -2.36 -6.47
N TYR A 86 15.90 -2.56 -5.15
CA TYR A 86 14.68 -2.46 -4.35
C TYR A 86 14.07 -1.06 -4.46
N PRO A 87 12.74 -0.93 -4.36
CA PRO A 87 12.10 0.36 -4.29
C PRO A 87 12.54 1.11 -3.03
N GLU A 88 12.69 2.43 -3.14
CA GLU A 88 13.10 3.28 -2.01
C GLU A 88 11.97 3.57 -1.01
N ALA A 89 10.71 3.37 -1.43
CA ALA A 89 9.53 3.69 -0.64
C ALA A 89 8.31 2.87 -1.10
N TYR A 90 7.30 2.83 -0.22
CA TYR A 90 5.96 2.32 -0.51
C TYR A 90 4.91 3.34 -0.06
N PHE A 91 3.65 3.09 -0.42
CA PHE A 91 2.54 3.97 -0.05
C PHE A 91 1.61 3.27 0.95
N LEU A 92 1.27 3.98 2.03
CA LEU A 92 0.15 3.64 2.90
C LEU A 92 -1.09 4.38 2.37
N MET A 93 -2.17 3.66 2.12
CA MET A 93 -3.47 4.19 1.67
C MET A 93 -4.52 3.99 2.75
#